data_AF-A0A6C0AJS8-F1
#
_entry.id   AF-A0A6C0AJS8-F1
#
_cell.length_a   1.000
_cell.length_b   1.000
_cell.length_c   1.000
_cell.angle_alpha   90.00
_cell.angle_beta   90.00
_cell.angle_gamma   90.00
#
_symmetry.space_group_name_H-M   'P 1'
#
loop_
_entity.id
_entity.type
_entity.pdbx_description
1 polymer ?
#
loop_
_entity_poly.entity_id
_entity_poly.type
_entity_poly.pdbx_seq_one_letter_code
_entity_poly.pdbx_strand_id
1 'polypeptide(L)' 'MAKTMRKIGSRRCVWNGTAEHTPGGLTKSDLMKNKHGRIVSKKRSAHATRRK' A
#
# COMPACT_ATOMS: atom_id res chain seq x y z
N MET A 1 0.46 -20.09 15.69
CA MET A 1 -0.74 -19.87 14.85
C MET A 1 -0.27 -19.52 13.44
N ALA A 2 -0.56 -20.36 12.45
CA ALA A 2 -0.13 -20.13 11.07
C ALA A 2 -0.80 -18.85 10.55
N LYS A 3 0.00 -17.83 10.22
CA LYS A 3 -0.51 -16.58 9.66
C LYS A 3 -0.86 -16.83 8.20
N THR A 4 -2.07 -17.28 7.92
CA THR A 4 -2.56 -17.44 6.55
C THR A 4 -2.52 -16.08 5.87
N MET A 5 -1.59 -15.90 4.94
CA MET A 5 -1.42 -14.63 4.25
C MET A 5 -2.64 -14.40 3.37
N ARG A 6 -3.33 -13.27 3.58
CA ARG A 6 -4.53 -12.96 2.80
C ARG A 6 -4.10 -12.52 1.40
N LYS A 7 -4.69 -13.08 0.34
CA LYS A 7 -4.43 -12.60 -1.03
C LYS A 7 -4.73 -11.10 -1.17
N ILE A 8 -5.90 -10.68 -0.69
CA ILE A 8 -6.37 -9.29 -0.77
C ILE A 8 -6.50 -8.68 0.63
N GLY A 9 -5.90 -7.50 0.84
CA GLY A 9 -5.97 -6.77 2.10
C GLY A 9 -5.90 -5.25 1.96
N SER A 10 -6.02 -4.55 3.09
CA SER A 10 -5.83 -3.09 3.10
C SER A 10 -4.38 -2.71 2.77
N ARG A 11 -4.15 -1.47 2.36
CA ARG A 11 -2.78 -0.93 2.14
C ARG A 11 -1.87 -1.14 3.36
N ARG A 12 -2.42 -1.05 4.57
CA ARG A 12 -1.70 -1.30 5.82
C ARG A 12 -1.36 -2.78 5.99
N CYS A 13 -2.28 -3.69 5.65
CA CYS A 13 -2.04 -5.13 5.66
C CYS A 13 -0.91 -5.54 4.71
N VAL A 14 -0.93 -5.02 3.48
CA VAL A 14 0.12 -5.27 2.48
C VAL A 14 1.48 -4.72 2.95
N TRP A 15 1.49 -3.51 3.52
CA TRP A 15 2.71 -2.91 4.09
C TRP A 15 3.32 -3.75 5.23
N ASN A 16 2.45 -4.28 6.10
CA ASN A 16 2.81 -5.12 7.25
C ASN A 16 3.06 -6.60 6.87
N GLY A 17 2.97 -6.97 5.59
CA GLY A 17 3.17 -8.35 5.12
C GLY A 17 2.11 -9.33 5.63
N THR A 18 0.89 -8.84 5.90
CA THR A 18 -0.27 -9.70 6.25
C THR A 18 -1.14 -9.99 5.02
N ALA A 19 -0.89 -9.30 3.91
CA ALA A 19 -1.57 -9.53 2.63
C ALA A 19 -0.62 -9.37 1.44
N GLU A 20 -0.92 -10.05 0.33
CA GLU A 20 -0.12 -9.99 -0.91
C GLU A 20 -0.32 -8.67 -1.66
N HIS A 21 -1.58 -8.30 -1.92
CA HIS A 21 -1.92 -7.11 -2.69
C HIS A 21 -3.19 -6.42 -2.17
N THR A 22 -3.37 -5.16 -2.57
CA THR A 22 -4.61 -4.42 -2.30
C THR A 22 -5.71 -4.82 -3.28
N PRO A 23 -7.00 -4.52 -3.03
CA PRO A 23 -8.07 -4.78 -3.99
C PRO A 23 -7.82 -4.19 -5.39
N GLY A 24 -6.98 -3.14 -5.48
CA GLY A 24 -6.58 -2.53 -6.75
C GLY A 24 -5.23 -3.03 -7.30
N GLY A 25 -4.78 -4.22 -6.90
CA GLY A 25 -3.54 -4.84 -7.40
C GLY A 25 -2.23 -4.23 -6.89
N LEU A 26 -2.27 -3.20 -6.03
CA LEU A 26 -1.04 -2.59 -5.51
C LEU A 26 -0.31 -3.53 -4.55
N THR A 27 0.98 -3.73 -4.80
CA THR A 27 1.91 -4.48 -3.93
C THR A 27 2.63 -3.54 -2.97
N LYS A 28 3.44 -4.10 -2.06
CA LYS A 28 4.25 -3.30 -1.13
C LYS A 28 5.20 -2.34 -1.84
N SER A 29 5.73 -2.72 -3.00
CA SER A 29 6.63 -1.89 -3.83
C SER A 29 5.94 -0.66 -4.42
N ASP A 30 4.62 -0.75 -4.66
CA ASP A 30 3.80 0.33 -5.20
C ASP A 30 3.29 1.29 -4.12
N LEU A 31 3.48 0.93 -2.85
CA LEU A 31 3.04 1.69 -1.69
C LEU A 31 4.20 2.45 -1.06
N MET A 32 3.88 3.59 -0.47
CA MET A 32 4.81 4.40 0.32
C MET A 32 4.11 5.00 1.53
N LYS A 33 4.88 5.28 2.57
CA LYS A 33 4.41 6.04 3.73
C LYS A 33 4.65 7.53 3.45
N ASN A 34 3.58 8.33 3.48
CA ASN A 34 3.70 9.79 3.33
C ASN A 34 4.16 10.45 4.65
N LYS A 35 4.43 11.76 4.61
CA LYS A 35 4.81 12.56 5.79
C LYS A 35 3.78 12.52 6.94
N HIS A 36 2.52 12.21 6.64
CA HIS A 36 1.43 12.07 7.62
C HIS A 36 1.27 10.63 8.15
N GLY A 37 2.21 9.74 7.84
CA GLY A 37 2.18 8.35 8.28
C GLY A 37 1.17 7.44 7.59
N ARG A 38 0.51 7.91 6.51
CA ARG A 38 -0.48 7.17 5.75
C ARG A 38 0.20 6.36 4.64
N ILE A 39 -0.23 5.12 4.45
CA ILE A 39 0.22 4.27 3.35
C ILE A 39 -0.58 4.62 2.09
N VAL A 40 0.09 5.23 1.12
CA VAL A 40 -0.47 5.73 -0.14
C VAL A 40 0.22 5.09 -1.34
N SER A 41 -0.41 5.16 -2.51
CA SER A 41 0.25 4.73 -3.76
C SER A 41 1.35 5.71 -4.15
N LYS A 42 2.54 5.20 -4.48
CA LYS A 42 3.68 5.96 -4.97
C LYS A 42 3.34 6.76 -6.24
N LYS A 43 2.66 6.11 -7.20
CA LYS A 43 2.21 6.75 -8.44
C LYS A 43 1.28 7.95 -8.16
N ARG A 44 0.26 7.76 -7.31
CA ARG A 44 -0.70 8.82 -6.97
C ARG A 44 -0.03 9.96 -6.19
N SER A 45 0.91 9.65 -5.30
CA SER A 45 1.65 10.68 -4.55
C SER A 45 2.50 11.54 -5.47
N ALA A 46 3.20 10.94 -6.46
CA ALA A 46 4.00 11.67 -7.43
C ALA A 46 3.17 12.60 -8.32
N HIS A 47 1.97 12.18 -8.74
CA HIS A 47 1.06 13.03 -9.50
C HIS A 47 0.46 14.17 -8.67
N ALA A 48 0.23 13.98 -7.37
CA ALA A 48 -0.35 15.01 -6.50
C ALA A 48 0.59 16.21 -6.31
N THR A 49 1.90 15.99 -6.24
CA THR A 49 2.91 17.06 -6.16
C THR A 49 3.08 17.85 -7.47
N ARG A 50 2.58 17.33 -8.60
CA ARG A 50 2.70 17.98 -9.92
C ARG A 50 1.50 18.87 -10.28
N ARG A 51 0.51 18.99 -9.40
CA ARG A 51 -0.57 19.98 -9.53
C ARG A 51 -0.17 21.23 -8.73
N LYS A 52 0.64 22.07 -9.35
CA LYS A 52 0.82 23.47 -8.98
C LYS A 52 0.37 24.32 -10.15
#